data_AF-A0A814VT63-F1
#
_entry.id   AF-A0A814VT63-F1
#
_cell.length_a   1.000
_cell.length_b   1.000
_cell.length_c   1.000
_cell.angle_alpha   90.00
_cell.angle_beta   90.00
_cell.angle_gamma   90.00
#
_symmetry.space_group_name_H-M   'P 1'
#
loop_
_entity.id
_entity.type
_entity.pdbx_description
1 polymer ?
#
loop_
_entity_poly.entity_id
_entity_poly.type
_entity_poly.pdbx_seq_one_letter_code
_entity_poly.pdbx_strand_id
1 'polypeptide(L)'
;MVLIEEVNTISSKLKQQSRYHGSKESLLSKVDSIVCLSFLNVMNIISLAVPITMLTIGIVKRDKCPMEPRIPLFLIVTSAASIVWMTATLVLNFIKLCCVALLSNSIKTKVYIILGIIIFLFCSLTMCWMIVGCVWVFPKKSSVQFTDSTALSTYCDPLLYNFSFIILILQLVGFLLPYPPTQKQSETLDRISPKDFEY
;
A
#
# COMPACT_ATOMS: atom_id res chain seq x y z
N MET A 1 59.54 22.45 -7.26
CA MET A 1 58.40 23.38 -7.08
C MET A 1 57.26 23.08 -8.07
N VAL A 2 57.54 23.00 -9.37
CA VAL A 2 56.57 22.70 -10.44
C VAL A 2 55.74 21.42 -10.21
N LEU A 3 56.37 20.32 -9.77
CA LEU A 3 55.67 19.05 -9.51
C LEU A 3 54.62 19.13 -8.38
N ILE A 4 54.79 20.01 -7.40
CA ILE A 4 53.84 20.16 -6.29
C ILE A 4 52.57 20.87 -6.77
N GLU A 5 52.70 21.80 -7.72
CA GLU A 5 51.60 22.58 -8.27
C GLU A 5 50.69 21.74 -9.19
N GLU A 6 51.28 20.84 -9.98
CA GLU A 6 50.51 19.91 -10.80
C GLU A 6 49.73 18.89 -9.96
N VAL A 7 50.34 18.35 -8.90
CA VAL A 7 49.68 17.40 -7.98
C VAL A 7 48.49 18.05 -7.28
N ASN A 8 48.62 19.30 -6.83
CA ASN A 8 47.53 20.06 -6.22
C ASN A 8 46.39 20.31 -7.21
N THR A 9 46.72 20.62 -8.46
CA THR A 9 45.75 20.84 -9.54
C THR A 9 44.95 19.56 -9.84
N ILE A 10 45.61 18.40 -9.94
CA ILE A 10 44.93 17.12 -10.20
C ILE A 10 44.02 16.72 -9.03
N SER A 11 44.49 16.87 -7.78
CA SER A 11 43.70 16.58 -6.57
C SER A 11 42.41 17.42 -6.50
N SER A 12 42.49 18.69 -6.91
CA SER A 12 41.32 19.59 -6.95
C SER A 12 40.26 19.13 -7.96
N LYS A 13 40.68 18.69 -9.16
CA LYS A 13 39.79 18.19 -10.23
C LYS A 13 39.08 16.90 -9.82
N LEU A 14 39.80 15.97 -9.19
CA LEU A 14 39.22 14.70 -8.71
C LEU A 14 38.16 14.94 -7.61
N LYS A 15 38.40 15.87 -6.67
CA LYS A 15 37.41 16.26 -5.65
C LYS A 15 36.17 16.95 -6.23
N GLN A 16 36.30 17.61 -7.37
CA GLN A 16 35.18 18.26 -8.04
C GLN A 16 34.32 17.24 -8.79
N GLN A 17 34.96 16.28 -9.45
CA GLN A 17 34.29 15.18 -10.15
C GLN A 17 33.55 14.23 -9.19
N SER A 18 34.13 13.91 -8.03
CA SER A 18 33.46 13.08 -7.01
C SER A 18 32.24 13.77 -6.40
N ARG A 19 32.32 15.09 -6.14
CA ARG A 19 31.17 15.89 -5.68
C ARG A 19 30.07 16.00 -6.75
N TYR A 20 30.46 16.12 -8.01
CA TYR A 20 29.51 16.16 -9.12
C TYR A 20 28.79 14.82 -9.33
N HIS A 21 29.51 13.70 -9.22
CA HIS A 21 28.93 12.35 -9.28
C HIS A 21 27.94 12.11 -8.13
N GLY A 22 28.36 12.37 -6.88
CA GLY A 22 27.48 12.21 -5.72
C GLY A 22 26.24 13.12 -5.75
N SER A 23 26.36 14.32 -6.33
CA SER A 23 25.21 15.19 -6.55
C SER A 23 24.20 14.58 -7.54
N LYS A 24 24.66 14.03 -8.67
CA LYS A 24 23.79 13.37 -9.67
C LYS A 24 23.06 12.16 -9.11
N GLU A 25 23.74 11.26 -8.40
CA GLU A 25 23.10 10.08 -7.78
C GLU A 25 22.01 10.49 -6.78
N SER A 26 22.26 11.54 -5.99
CA SER A 26 21.27 12.07 -5.05
C SER A 26 20.03 12.68 -5.73
N LEU A 27 20.20 13.26 -6.93
CA LEU A 27 19.12 13.83 -7.72
C LEU A 27 18.30 12.74 -8.42
N LEU A 28 18.96 11.76 -9.05
CA LEU A 28 18.30 10.63 -9.69
C LEU A 28 17.45 9.84 -8.70
N SER A 29 18.01 9.50 -7.53
CA SER A 29 17.27 8.81 -6.46
C SER A 29 16.01 9.57 -6.00
N LYS A 30 16.09 10.91 -5.91
CA LYS A 30 14.93 11.75 -5.56
C LYS A 30 13.88 11.77 -6.66
N VAL A 31 14.29 11.87 -7.92
CA VAL A 31 13.37 11.86 -9.08
C VAL A 31 12.64 10.51 -9.16
N ASP A 32 13.35 9.40 -9.04
CA ASP A 32 12.76 8.06 -9.05
C ASP A 32 11.75 7.88 -7.90
N SER A 33 12.09 8.37 -6.71
CA SER A 33 11.19 8.36 -5.56
C SER A 33 9.91 9.18 -5.80
N ILE A 34 10.02 10.39 -6.38
CA ILE A 34 8.88 11.26 -6.68
C ILE A 34 7.98 10.64 -7.75
N VAL A 35 8.55 10.09 -8.82
CA VAL A 35 7.80 9.43 -9.90
C VAL A 35 7.04 8.23 -9.35
N CYS A 36 7.71 7.39 -8.54
CA CYS A 36 7.10 6.24 -7.90
C CYS A 36 5.95 6.64 -6.96
N LEU A 37 6.16 7.63 -6.10
CA LEU A 37 5.11 8.13 -5.19
C LEU A 37 3.91 8.72 -5.95
N SER A 38 4.16 9.45 -7.03
CA SER A 38 3.11 10.04 -7.86
C SER A 38 2.27 8.95 -8.55
N PHE A 39 2.93 7.95 -9.14
CA PHE A 39 2.26 6.80 -9.75
C PHE A 39 1.40 6.02 -8.75
N LEU A 40 1.93 5.76 -7.55
CA LEU A 40 1.19 5.07 -6.48
C LEU A 40 -0.06 5.84 -6.04
N ASN A 41 0.01 7.18 -5.95
CA ASN A 41 -1.15 8.00 -5.61
C ASN A 41 -2.25 7.92 -6.68
N VAL A 42 -1.89 7.94 -7.97
CA VAL A 42 -2.86 7.78 -9.07
C VAL A 42 -3.55 6.42 -9.00
N MET A 43 -2.78 5.34 -8.80
CA MET A 43 -3.34 3.99 -8.66
C MET A 43 -4.28 3.87 -7.45
N ASN A 44 -3.95 4.53 -6.35
CA ASN A 44 -4.78 4.54 -5.15
C ASN A 44 -6.12 5.29 -5.39
N ILE A 45 -6.08 6.43 -6.11
CA ILE A 45 -7.30 7.18 -6.48
C ILE A 45 -8.22 6.34 -7.37
N ILE A 46 -7.66 5.65 -8.37
CA ILE A 46 -8.44 4.77 -9.25
C ILE A 46 -9.05 3.62 -8.43
N SER A 47 -8.28 3.08 -7.49
CA SER A 47 -8.72 1.97 -6.63
C SER A 47 -9.83 2.34 -5.66
N LEU A 48 -10.08 3.63 -5.37
CA LEU A 48 -11.20 4.09 -4.53
C LEU A 48 -12.57 3.76 -5.11
N ALA A 49 -12.68 3.54 -6.42
CA ALA A 49 -13.95 3.15 -7.03
C ALA A 49 -14.52 1.86 -6.41
N VAL A 50 -13.66 0.89 -6.09
CA VAL A 50 -14.07 -0.40 -5.50
C VAL A 50 -14.74 -0.23 -4.13
N PRO A 51 -14.12 0.38 -3.10
CA PRO A 51 -14.77 0.54 -1.81
C PRO A 51 -15.99 1.47 -1.87
N ILE A 52 -16.05 2.44 -2.78
CA ILE A 52 -17.24 3.28 -2.95
C ILE A 52 -18.43 2.46 -3.47
N THR A 53 -18.22 1.60 -4.47
CA THR A 53 -19.28 0.70 -4.97
C THR A 53 -19.72 -0.28 -3.88
N MET A 54 -18.78 -0.84 -3.12
CA MET A 54 -19.04 -1.73 -2.00
C MET A 54 -19.87 -1.07 -0.90
N LEU A 55 -19.53 0.18 -0.54
CA LEU A 55 -20.26 0.98 0.43
C LEU A 55 -21.70 1.26 -0.05
N THR A 56 -21.84 1.65 -1.31
CA THR A 56 -23.15 1.96 -1.91
C THR A 56 -24.05 0.74 -1.95
N ILE A 57 -23.53 -0.42 -2.37
CA ILE A 57 -24.28 -1.68 -2.38
C ILE A 57 -24.68 -2.05 -0.95
N GLY A 58 -23.77 -1.99 0.02
CA GLY A 58 -24.05 -2.30 1.42
C GLY A 58 -25.16 -1.44 2.03
N ILE A 59 -25.18 -0.14 1.72
CA ILE A 59 -26.20 0.80 2.21
C ILE A 59 -27.54 0.58 1.49
N VAL A 60 -27.55 0.59 0.16
CA VAL A 60 -28.80 0.52 -0.64
C VAL A 60 -29.49 -0.84 -0.48
N LYS A 61 -28.72 -1.92 -0.35
CA LYS A 61 -29.24 -3.28 -0.24
C LYS A 61 -29.27 -3.80 1.20
N ARG A 62 -29.17 -2.92 2.20
CA ARG A 62 -29.08 -3.29 3.63
C ARG A 62 -30.14 -4.31 4.07
N ASP A 63 -31.39 -4.11 3.67
CA ASP A 63 -32.51 -4.98 4.07
C ASP A 63 -32.85 -6.04 3.02
N LYS A 64 -32.04 -6.18 1.97
CA LYS A 64 -32.27 -7.10 0.84
C LYS A 64 -31.60 -8.46 1.03
N CYS A 65 -31.18 -8.81 2.25
CA CYS A 65 -30.66 -10.12 2.62
C CYS A 65 -31.16 -10.56 4.01
N PRO A 66 -32.43 -10.99 4.12
CA PRO A 66 -33.02 -11.40 5.40
C PRO A 66 -32.36 -12.65 6.00
N MET A 67 -31.79 -13.53 5.16
CA MET A 67 -31.08 -14.75 5.58
C MET A 67 -29.88 -14.46 6.50
N GLU A 68 -29.17 -13.36 6.27
CA GLU A 68 -28.05 -12.92 7.11
C GLU A 68 -27.88 -11.38 7.02
N PRO A 69 -28.49 -10.63 7.94
CA PRO A 69 -28.45 -9.15 7.92
C PRO A 69 -27.05 -8.58 8.22
N ARG A 70 -26.09 -9.43 8.59
CA ARG A 70 -24.70 -9.05 8.86
C ARG A 70 -23.85 -8.92 7.60
N ILE A 71 -24.27 -9.49 6.47
CA ILE A 71 -23.54 -9.40 5.19
C ILE A 71 -23.43 -7.93 4.71
N PRO A 72 -24.52 -7.15 4.63
CA PRO A 72 -24.40 -5.72 4.31
C PRO A 72 -23.57 -4.94 5.32
N LEU A 73 -23.64 -5.28 6.61
CA LEU A 73 -22.83 -4.61 7.64
C LEU A 73 -21.32 -4.87 7.43
N PHE A 74 -20.95 -6.10 7.08
CA PHE A 74 -19.59 -6.43 6.69
C PHE A 74 -19.10 -5.57 5.52
N LEU A 75 -19.91 -5.43 4.47
CA LEU A 75 -19.59 -4.60 3.31
C LEU A 75 -19.34 -3.13 3.70
N ILE A 76 -20.19 -2.57 4.56
CA ILE A 76 -20.08 -1.17 5.02
C ILE A 76 -18.81 -0.95 5.84
N VAL A 77 -18.54 -1.81 6.82
CA VAL A 77 -17.38 -1.62 7.71
C VAL A 77 -16.07 -1.81 6.96
N THR A 78 -15.98 -2.85 6.12
CA THR A 78 -14.77 -3.12 5.34
C THR A 78 -14.50 -1.99 4.35
N SER A 79 -15.51 -1.50 3.64
CA SER A 79 -15.35 -0.38 2.71
C SER A 79 -14.97 0.93 3.41
N ALA A 80 -15.61 1.24 4.54
CA ALA A 80 -15.27 2.42 5.33
C ALA A 80 -13.82 2.37 5.84
N ALA A 81 -13.38 1.23 6.36
CA ALA A 81 -12.00 1.03 6.79
C ALA A 81 -11.01 1.21 5.62
N SER A 82 -11.31 0.63 4.45
CA SER A 82 -10.49 0.81 3.24
C SER A 82 -10.41 2.28 2.80
N ILE A 83 -11.52 3.02 2.81
CA ILE A 83 -11.53 4.45 2.43
C ILE A 83 -10.68 5.26 3.40
N VAL A 84 -10.82 5.05 4.71
CA VAL A 84 -10.02 5.74 5.73
C VAL A 84 -8.53 5.46 5.53
N TRP A 85 -8.17 4.21 5.24
CA TRP A 85 -6.79 3.83 4.98
C TRP A 85 -6.21 4.44 3.70
N MET A 86 -6.96 4.37 2.60
CA MET A 86 -6.56 4.92 1.31
C MET A 86 -6.41 6.44 1.39
N THR A 87 -7.34 7.13 2.06
CA THR A 87 -7.24 8.59 2.27
C THR A 87 -6.08 8.97 3.17
N ALA A 88 -5.85 8.25 4.28
CA ALA A 88 -4.70 8.48 5.15
C ALA A 88 -3.36 8.31 4.41
N THR A 89 -3.22 7.27 3.59
CA THR A 89 -2.01 7.03 2.79
C THR A 89 -1.79 8.10 1.73
N LEU A 90 -2.85 8.56 1.05
CA LEU A 90 -2.78 9.69 0.12
C LEU A 90 -2.29 10.97 0.81
N VAL A 91 -2.88 11.32 1.96
CA VAL A 91 -2.50 12.52 2.74
C VAL A 91 -1.04 12.42 3.19
N LEU A 92 -0.61 11.27 3.71
CA LEU A 92 0.76 11.07 4.14
C LEU A 92 1.75 11.16 2.97
N ASN A 93 1.42 10.60 1.81
CA ASN A 93 2.26 10.71 0.61
C ASN A 93 2.34 12.15 0.11
N PHE A 94 1.23 12.89 0.13
CA PHE A 94 1.20 14.30 -0.23
C PHE A 94 2.07 15.14 0.72
N ILE A 95 1.94 14.94 2.03
CA ILE A 95 2.79 15.59 3.04
C ILE A 95 4.27 15.22 2.83
N LYS A 96 4.58 13.99 2.44
CA LYS A 96 5.96 13.58 2.12
C LYS A 96 6.51 14.36 0.92
N LEU A 97 5.72 14.53 -0.13
CA LEU A 97 6.12 15.28 -1.31
C LEU A 97 6.31 16.79 -1.01
N CYS A 98 5.43 17.38 -0.20
CA CYS A 98 5.44 18.83 0.06
C CYS A 98 6.34 19.26 1.23
N CYS A 99 6.48 18.44 2.27
CA CYS A 99 6.95 18.92 3.59
C CYS A 99 8.14 18.16 4.18
N VAL A 100 8.52 16.98 3.67
CA VAL A 100 9.60 16.16 4.28
C VAL A 100 11.00 16.78 4.15
N ALA A 101 11.17 17.79 3.28
CA ALA A 101 12.36 18.63 3.22
C ALA A 101 12.62 19.41 4.53
N LEU A 102 11.61 19.62 5.39
CA LEU A 102 11.69 20.51 6.55
C LEU A 102 11.78 19.80 7.91
N LEU A 103 11.56 18.47 7.99
CA LEU A 103 11.58 17.76 9.28
C LEU A 103 12.99 17.28 9.68
N SER A 104 13.34 17.54 10.94
CA SER A 104 14.52 16.98 11.62
C SER A 104 14.46 15.45 11.73
N ASN A 105 15.62 14.79 11.63
CA ASN A 105 15.74 13.33 11.66
C ASN A 105 15.20 12.70 12.96
N SER A 106 15.31 13.39 14.11
CA SER A 106 14.83 12.86 15.40
C SER A 106 13.29 12.78 15.48
N ILE A 107 12.58 13.66 14.78
CA ILE A 107 11.10 13.67 14.74
C ILE A 107 10.60 12.59 13.77
N LYS A 108 11.27 12.42 12.63
CA LYS A 108 10.96 11.40 11.62
C LYS A 108 10.91 10.00 12.24
N THR A 109 11.91 9.62 13.03
CA THR A 109 11.98 8.29 13.67
C THR A 109 10.78 8.03 14.58
N LYS A 110 10.40 8.98 15.43
CA LYS A 110 9.24 8.83 16.32
C LYS A 110 7.94 8.69 15.54
N VAL A 111 7.75 9.51 14.50
CA VAL A 111 6.57 9.45 13.63
C VAL A 111 6.49 8.09 12.93
N TYR A 112 7.59 7.56 12.40
CA TYR A 112 7.61 6.25 11.75
C TYR A 112 7.26 5.11 12.72
N ILE A 113 7.71 5.16 13.97
CA ILE A 113 7.36 4.16 14.99
C ILE A 113 5.86 4.22 15.30
N ILE A 114 5.32 5.41 15.56
CA ILE A 114 3.90 5.59 15.84
C ILE A 114 3.05 5.12 14.65
N LEU A 115 3.44 5.52 13.44
CA LEU A 115 2.76 5.11 12.22
C LEU A 115 2.80 3.58 12.05
N GLY A 116 3.95 2.95 12.30
CA GLY A 116 4.12 1.50 12.26
C GLY A 116 3.19 0.77 13.23
N ILE A 117 3.03 1.29 14.46
CA ILE A 117 2.09 0.72 15.44
C ILE A 117 0.64 0.88 14.96
N ILE A 118 0.25 2.05 14.46
CA ILE A 118 -1.10 2.29 13.91
C ILE A 118 -1.37 1.34 12.74
N ILE A 119 -0.41 1.18 11.84
CA ILE A 119 -0.50 0.27 10.69
C ILE A 119 -0.70 -1.17 11.17
N PHE A 120 0.10 -1.62 12.13
CA PHE A 120 0.00 -2.96 12.69
C PHE A 120 -1.36 -3.23 13.33
N LEU A 121 -1.87 -2.30 14.15
CA LEU A 121 -3.18 -2.40 14.78
C LEU A 121 -4.32 -2.41 13.75
N PHE A 122 -4.21 -1.58 12.70
CA PHE A 122 -5.20 -1.58 11.63
C PHE A 122 -5.20 -2.89 10.84
N CYS A 123 -4.02 -3.41 10.50
CA CYS A 123 -3.87 -4.71 9.84
C CYS A 123 -4.44 -5.86 10.69
N SER A 124 -4.19 -5.87 12.00
CA SER A 124 -4.73 -6.93 12.87
C SER A 124 -6.25 -6.86 12.96
N LEU A 125 -6.82 -5.66 13.12
CA LEU A 125 -8.28 -5.46 13.16
C LEU A 125 -8.96 -5.86 11.85
N THR A 126 -8.41 -5.47 10.71
CA THR A 126 -8.94 -5.84 9.38
C THR A 126 -8.85 -7.34 9.13
N MET A 127 -7.81 -8.01 9.63
CA MET A 127 -7.69 -9.47 9.57
C MET A 127 -8.78 -10.17 10.40
N CYS A 128 -8.99 -9.75 11.64
CA CYS A 128 -10.09 -10.28 12.46
C CYS A 128 -11.45 -10.06 11.77
N TRP A 129 -11.67 -8.88 11.19
CA TRP A 129 -12.91 -8.56 10.48
C TRP A 129 -13.13 -9.40 9.23
N MET A 130 -12.05 -9.70 8.48
CA MET A 130 -12.10 -10.60 7.33
C MET A 130 -12.53 -12.01 7.73
N ILE A 131 -11.99 -12.55 8.83
CA ILE A 131 -12.37 -13.88 9.34
C ILE A 131 -13.87 -13.91 9.68
N VAL A 132 -14.37 -12.86 10.34
CA VAL A 132 -15.79 -12.71 10.66
C VAL A 132 -16.64 -12.70 9.38
N GLY A 133 -16.21 -11.98 8.34
CA GLY A 133 -16.87 -11.97 7.04
C GLY A 133 -16.93 -13.37 6.39
N CYS A 134 -15.84 -14.15 6.45
CA CYS A 134 -15.82 -15.53 5.97
C CYS A 134 -16.88 -16.40 6.69
N VAL A 135 -16.99 -16.27 8.01
CA VAL A 135 -17.98 -17.02 8.82
C VAL A 135 -19.42 -16.62 8.48
N TRP A 136 -19.68 -15.37 8.13
CA TRP A 136 -21.03 -14.92 7.77
C TRP A 136 -21.44 -15.30 6.34
N VAL A 137 -20.51 -15.29 5.38
CA VAL A 137 -20.84 -15.45 3.96
C VAL A 137 -20.70 -16.89 3.46
N PHE A 138 -19.63 -17.61 3.84
CA PHE A 138 -19.31 -18.92 3.24
C PHE A 138 -20.30 -20.03 3.62
N PRO A 139 -20.74 -20.18 4.88
CA PRO A 139 -21.69 -21.24 5.24
C PRO A 139 -23.03 -21.12 4.54
N LYS A 140 -23.41 -19.90 4.11
CA LYS A 140 -24.69 -19.62 3.45
C LYS A 140 -24.71 -20.04 1.98
N LYS A 141 -23.56 -20.35 1.38
CA LYS A 141 -23.46 -20.72 -0.04
C LYS A 141 -24.32 -21.93 -0.42
N SER A 142 -24.49 -22.90 0.48
CA SER A 142 -25.27 -24.11 0.22
C SER A 142 -26.79 -23.92 0.31
N SER A 143 -27.23 -22.84 0.95
CA SER A 143 -28.64 -22.63 1.32
C SER A 143 -29.23 -21.32 0.79
N VAL A 144 -28.40 -20.47 0.18
CA VAL A 144 -28.82 -19.19 -0.41
C VAL A 144 -29.60 -19.41 -1.71
N GLN A 145 -30.69 -18.68 -1.87
CA GLN A 145 -31.43 -18.54 -3.12
C GLN A 145 -31.64 -17.08 -3.50
N PHE A 146 -31.86 -16.83 -4.79
CA PHE A 146 -31.93 -15.51 -5.38
C PHE A 146 -33.28 -15.18 -6.03
N THR A 147 -34.23 -16.13 -6.01
CA THR A 147 -35.42 -16.10 -6.84
C THR A 147 -36.67 -15.64 -6.10
N ASP A 148 -36.91 -16.18 -4.89
CA ASP A 148 -38.10 -15.87 -4.10
C ASP A 148 -37.80 -14.95 -2.93
N SER A 149 -38.14 -13.68 -3.06
CA SER A 149 -37.94 -12.66 -2.02
C SER A 149 -38.83 -12.83 -0.78
N THR A 150 -39.85 -13.70 -0.83
CA THR A 150 -40.76 -13.95 0.31
C THR A 150 -40.21 -14.99 1.29
N ALA A 151 -39.29 -15.84 0.83
CA ALA A 151 -38.63 -16.85 1.63
C ALA A 151 -37.46 -16.26 2.43
N LEU A 152 -37.81 -15.57 3.52
CA LEU A 152 -36.92 -14.80 4.39
C LEU A 152 -35.70 -15.57 4.94
N SER A 153 -35.81 -16.90 5.11
CA SER A 153 -34.76 -17.74 5.71
C SER A 153 -33.64 -18.15 4.74
N THR A 154 -33.87 -18.03 3.44
CA THR A 154 -32.94 -18.50 2.39
C THR A 154 -32.67 -17.46 1.31
N TYR A 155 -33.50 -16.42 1.21
CA TYR A 155 -33.33 -15.38 0.22
C TYR A 155 -32.23 -14.38 0.58
N CYS A 156 -31.42 -14.04 -0.42
CA CYS A 156 -30.50 -12.91 -0.38
C CYS A 156 -30.43 -12.28 -1.77
N ASP A 157 -30.27 -10.96 -1.86
CA ASP A 157 -30.10 -10.26 -3.14
C ASP A 157 -28.82 -10.74 -3.85
N PRO A 158 -28.90 -11.12 -5.13
CA PRO A 158 -27.77 -11.72 -5.85
C PRO A 158 -26.60 -10.77 -6.00
N LEU A 159 -26.86 -9.47 -6.19
CA LEU A 159 -25.79 -8.48 -6.31
C LEU A 159 -25.05 -8.37 -4.98
N LEU A 160 -25.78 -8.21 -3.88
CA LEU A 160 -25.22 -8.08 -2.54
C LEU A 160 -24.38 -9.32 -2.13
N TYR A 161 -24.94 -10.52 -2.30
CA TYR A 161 -24.25 -11.76 -1.95
C TYR A 161 -23.00 -11.99 -2.80
N ASN A 162 -23.11 -11.89 -4.14
CA ASN A 162 -22.00 -12.15 -5.04
C ASN A 162 -20.86 -11.14 -4.84
N PHE A 163 -21.17 -9.86 -4.65
CA PHE A 163 -20.15 -8.86 -4.32
C PHE A 163 -19.44 -9.18 -3.02
N SER A 164 -20.18 -9.54 -1.96
CA SER A 164 -19.59 -9.88 -0.66
C SER A 164 -18.66 -11.08 -0.77
N PHE A 165 -19.09 -12.11 -1.51
CA PHE A 165 -18.33 -13.34 -1.72
C PHE A 165 -17.05 -13.07 -2.53
N ILE A 166 -17.13 -12.31 -3.63
CA ILE A 166 -15.97 -11.96 -4.46
C ILE A 166 -14.97 -11.10 -3.68
N ILE A 167 -15.43 -10.09 -2.93
CA ILE A 167 -14.53 -9.22 -2.16
C ILE A 167 -13.80 -10.00 -1.07
N LEU A 168 -14.46 -10.95 -0.39
CA LEU A 168 -13.80 -11.81 0.59
C LEU A 168 -12.68 -12.64 -0.05
N ILE A 169 -12.91 -13.19 -1.24
CA ILE A 169 -11.88 -13.94 -1.98
C ILE A 169 -10.73 -13.01 -2.37
N LEU A 170 -11.02 -11.84 -2.94
CA LEU A 170 -10.00 -10.88 -3.33
C LEU A 170 -9.16 -10.41 -2.13
N GLN A 171 -9.79 -10.17 -0.99
CA GLN A 171 -9.10 -9.77 0.24
C GLN A 171 -8.23 -10.89 0.79
N LEU A 172 -8.72 -12.13 0.76
CA LEU A 172 -7.95 -13.30 1.15
C LEU A 172 -6.73 -13.52 0.24
N VAL A 173 -6.93 -13.43 -1.08
CA VAL A 173 -5.85 -13.54 -2.07
C VAL A 173 -4.85 -12.40 -1.90
N GLY A 174 -5.32 -11.17 -1.73
CA GLY A 174 -4.47 -10.00 -1.51
C GLY A 174 -3.63 -10.09 -0.23
N PHE A 175 -4.15 -10.76 0.82
CA PHE A 175 -3.39 -11.02 2.04
C PHE A 175 -2.39 -12.18 1.88
N LEU A 176 -2.74 -13.22 1.12
CA LEU A 176 -1.91 -14.40 0.91
C LEU A 176 -0.80 -14.19 -0.11
N LEU A 177 -0.97 -13.28 -1.09
CA LEU A 177 0.08 -12.96 -2.05
C LEU A 177 1.15 -12.10 -1.37
N PRO A 178 2.36 -12.62 -1.13
CA PRO A 178 3.43 -11.79 -0.62
C PRO A 178 3.71 -10.68 -1.63
N TYR A 179 3.67 -9.43 -1.16
CA TYR A 179 4.10 -8.27 -1.94
C TYR A 179 5.49 -8.57 -2.54
N PRO A 180 5.71 -8.34 -3.85
CA PRO A 180 6.99 -8.67 -4.46
C PRO A 180 8.11 -7.96 -3.69
N PRO A 181 9.13 -8.68 -3.21
CA PRO A 181 10.23 -8.05 -2.49
C PRO A 181 10.90 -7.04 -3.43
N THR A 182 10.94 -5.77 -3.01
CA THR A 182 11.68 -4.71 -3.70
C THR A 182 13.15 -5.12 -3.81
N GLN A 183 13.61 -5.36 -5.03
CA GLN A 183 14.98 -5.70 -5.41
C GLN A 183 15.98 -4.69 -4.81
N LYS A 184 16.66 -5.07 -3.73
CA LYS A 184 17.75 -4.29 -3.12
C LYS A 184 19.09 -5.02 -3.25
N GLN A 185 19.40 -5.52 -4.45
CA GLN A 185 20.51 -6.46 -4.64
C GLN A 185 21.41 -6.20 -5.87
N SER A 186 21.31 -5.04 -6.54
CA SER A 186 22.23 -4.71 -7.64
C SER A 186 23.44 -3.84 -7.23
N GLU A 187 23.52 -3.32 -6.00
CA GLU A 187 24.64 -2.43 -5.59
C GLU A 187 25.89 -3.16 -5.07
N THR A 188 25.84 -4.49 -4.88
CA THR A 188 27.00 -5.23 -4.34
C THR A 188 27.95 -5.78 -5.41
N LEU A 189 27.56 -5.76 -6.69
CA LEU A 189 28.36 -6.32 -7.79
C LEU A 189 29.31 -5.31 -8.46
N ASP A 190 29.08 -4.00 -8.29
CA ASP A 190 29.96 -2.96 -8.86
C ASP A 190 31.14 -2.58 -7.94
N ARG A 191 31.25 -3.20 -6.75
CA ARG A 191 32.34 -2.91 -5.81
C ARG A 191 33.56 -3.85 -5.91
N ILE A 192 33.55 -4.79 -6.86
CA ILE A 192 34.72 -5.63 -7.17
C ILE A 192 35.47 -4.96 -8.32
N SER A 193 36.33 -4.01 -7.97
CA SER A 193 37.28 -3.40 -8.90
C SER A 193 38.43 -4.39 -9.17
N PRO A 194 38.89 -4.57 -10.42
CA PRO A 194 39.89 -5.57 -10.81
C PRO A 194 41.34 -5.24 -10.38
N LYS A 195 41.53 -4.50 -9.28
CA LYS A 195 42.86 -4.11 -8.77
C LYS A 195 43.42 -5.02 -7.67
N ASP A 196 42.69 -6.04 -7.25
CA ASP A 196 43.09 -6.90 -6.13
C ASP A 196 43.77 -8.22 -6.57
N PHE A 197 44.12 -8.35 -7.86
CA PHE A 197 44.81 -9.53 -8.43
C PHE A 197 46.20 -9.19 -9.01
N GLU A 198 47.01 -8.42 -8.28
CA GLU A 198 48.46 -8.37 -8.50
C GLU A 198 49.19 -8.66 -7.19
N TYR A 199 49.53 -9.93 -6.98
CA TYR A 199 50.67 -10.39 -6.16
C TYR A 199 51.27 -11.63 -6.82
#